data_AF-A0A6V7I777-F1
#
_entry.id   AF-A0A6V7I777-F1
#
_cell.length_a   1.000
_cell.length_b   1.000
_cell.length_c   1.000
_cell.angle_alpha   90.00
_cell.angle_beta   90.00
_cell.angle_gamma   90.00
#
_symmetry.space_group_name_H-M   'P 1'
#
loop_
_entity.id
_entity.type
_entity.pdbx_description
1 polymer ?
#
loop_
_entity_poly.entity_id
_entity_poly.type
_entity_poly.pdbx_seq_one_letter_code
_entity_poly.pdbx_strand_id
1 'polypeptide(L)' 'HRRCPGETVAKSAVFLIFTGIMRNYKLLPAPGRKFPDVEPLPGLTISPKPYEVLAIPRLS' A
#
# COMPACT_ATOMS: atom_id res chain seq x y z
N HIS A 1 0.86 -28.08 8.44
CA HIS A 1 2.20 -27.90 7.83
C HIS A 1 2.16 -27.26 6.43
N ARG A 2 1.08 -26.58 6.02
CA ARG A 2 1.03 -25.86 4.73
C ARG A 2 1.30 -24.39 5.00
N ARG A 3 2.56 -23.97 4.85
CA ARG A 3 2.92 -22.54 4.80
C ARG A 3 2.82 -22.05 3.38
N CYS A 4 2.61 -20.74 3.22
CA CYS A 4 2.66 -20.12 1.91
C CYS A 4 4.09 -20.29 1.35
N PRO A 5 4.26 -20.91 0.16
CA PRO A 5 5.59 -21.05 -0.46
C PRO A 5 6.28 -19.70 -0.70
N GLY A 6 5.50 -18.63 -0.84
CA GLY A 6 5.98 -17.27 -1.05
C GLY A 6 6.25 -16.46 0.21
N GLU A 7 6.10 -17.00 1.43
CA GLU A 7 6.15 -16.21 2.67
C GLU A 7 7.44 -15.39 2.80
N THR A 8 8.60 -16.00 2.57
CA THR A 8 9.90 -15.34 2.67
C THR A 8 10.04 -14.22 1.63
N VAL A 9 9.67 -14.49 0.39
CA VAL A 9 9.74 -13.51 -0.71
C VAL A 9 8.78 -12.36 -0.47
N ALA A 10 7.54 -12.65 -0.04
CA ALA A 10 6.54 -11.64 0.25
C ALA A 10 7.00 -10.68 1.35
N LYS A 11 7.62 -11.18 2.42
CA LYS A 11 8.17 -10.34 3.50
C LYS A 11 9.22 -9.36 2.98
N SER A 12 10.17 -9.85 2.18
CA SER A 12 11.22 -9.00 1.58
C SER A 12 10.65 -7.99 0.60
N ALA A 13 9.74 -8.41 -0.29
CA ALA A 13 9.12 -7.52 -1.28
C ALA A 13 8.31 -6.41 -0.62
N VAL A 14 7.47 -6.75 0.37
CA VAL A 14 6.68 -5.76 1.12
C VAL A 14 7.60 -4.75 1.80
N PHE A 15 8.67 -5.20 2.45
CA PHE A 15 9.64 -4.30 3.08
C PHE A 15 10.28 -3.34 2.07
N LEU A 16 10.82 -3.87 0.97
CA LEU A 16 11.53 -3.05 -0.03
C LEU A 16 10.61 -2.05 -0.73
N ILE A 17 9.40 -2.48 -1.13
CA ILE A 17 8.43 -1.62 -1.78
C ILE A 17 7.94 -0.54 -0.81
N PHE A 18 7.54 -0.93 0.40
CA PHE A 18 7.03 0.00 1.40
C PHE A 18 8.09 1.05 1.78
N THR A 19 9.29 0.61 2.13
CA THR A 19 10.37 1.53 2.51
C THR A 19 10.80 2.41 1.34
N GLY A 20 10.86 1.86 0.12
CA GLY A 20 11.15 2.61 -1.10
C GLY A 20 10.14 3.73 -1.34
N ILE A 21 8.84 3.45 -1.22
CA ILE A 21 7.79 4.47 -1.35
C ILE A 21 7.93 5.52 -0.24
N MET A 22 8.03 5.10 1.01
CA MET A 22 8.03 6.02 2.16
C MET A 22 9.27 6.92 2.22
N ARG A 23 10.42 6.39 1.77
CA ARG A 23 11.70 7.13 1.75
C ARG A 23 11.76 8.15 0.61
N ASN A 24 11.15 7.86 -0.54
CA ASN A 24 11.24 8.73 -1.72
C ASN A 24 10.02 9.64 -1.90
N TYR A 25 8.88 9.34 -1.28
CA TYR A 25 7.65 10.10 -1.48
C TYR A 25 6.99 10.49 -0.16
N LYS A 26 6.32 11.64 -0.18
CA LYS A 26 5.28 12.01 0.80
C LYS A 26 3.93 11.69 0.18
N LEU A 27 3.19 10.78 0.80
CA LEU A 27 1.82 10.44 0.39
C LEU A 27 0.85 11.40 1.07
N LEU A 28 0.03 12.08 0.27
CA LEU A 28 -1.01 12.99 0.72
C LEU A 28 -2.37 12.54 0.17
N PRO A 29 -3.49 13.01 0.77
CA PRO A 29 -4.80 12.86 0.17
C PRO A 29 -4.82 13.47 -1.24
N ALA A 30 -5.46 12.79 -2.18
CA ALA A 30 -5.65 13.33 -3.53
C ALA A 30 -6.49 14.63 -3.45
N PRO A 31 -6.11 15.71 -4.16
CA PRO A 31 -6.84 16.97 -4.13
C PRO A 31 -8.31 16.81 -4.51
N GLY A 32 -9.22 17.37 -3.70
CA GLY A 32 -10.66 17.26 -3.93
C GLY A 32 -11.26 15.87 -3.66
N ARG A 33 -10.47 14.90 -3.19
CA ARG A 33 -10.95 13.57 -2.78
C ARG A 33 -11.04 13.49 -1.25
N LYS A 34 -12.00 12.69 -0.77
CA LYS A 34 -12.06 12.31 0.66
C LYS A 34 -10.92 11.33 0.98
N PHE A 35 -10.59 11.20 2.26
CA PHE A 35 -9.70 10.14 2.71
C PHE A 35 -10.24 8.76 2.28
N PRO A 36 -9.34 7.79 1.99
CA PRO A 36 -9.76 6.43 1.68
C PRO A 36 -10.63 5.86 2.79
N ASP A 37 -11.70 5.17 2.40
CA ASP A 37 -12.52 4.40 3.32
C ASP A 37 -11.74 3.16 3.79
N VAL A 38 -11.81 2.86 5.08
CA VAL A 38 -11.17 1.70 5.71
C VAL A 38 -12.08 0.48 5.73
N GLU A 39 -13.35 0.61 5.34
CA GLU A 39 -14.23 -0.53 5.14
C GLU A 39 -13.69 -1.46 4.04
N PRO A 40 -13.35 -2.72 4.38
CA PRO A 40 -12.84 -3.67 3.40
C PRO A 40 -13.93 -4.10 2.43
N LEU A 41 -13.54 -4.36 1.18
CA LEU A 41 -14.36 -5.11 0.25
C LEU A 41 -14.27 -6.61 0.58
N PRO A 42 -15.40 -7.29 0.86
CA PRO A 42 -15.40 -8.73 1.12
C PRO A 42 -15.18 -9.53 -0.18
N GLY A 43 -14.53 -10.68 -0.06
CA GLY A 43 -14.22 -11.57 -1.19
C GLY A 43 -13.33 -12.73 -0.74
N LEU A 44 -12.76 -13.47 -1.70
CA LEU A 44 -11.78 -14.53 -1.42
C LEU A 44 -10.53 -13.97 -0.71
N THR A 45 -10.18 -12.72 -1.00
CA THR A 45 -9.16 -11.93 -0.30
C THR A 45 -9.74 -10.58 0.07
N ILE A 46 -9.33 -10.03 1.21
CA ILE A 46 -9.70 -8.68 1.64
C ILE A 46 -8.94 -7.65 0.79
N SER A 47 -9.65 -6.66 0.25
CA SER A 47 -9.06 -5.53 -0.48
C SER A 47 -9.70 -4.20 -0.07
N PRO A 48 -8.99 -3.07 -0.21
CA PRO A 48 -9.59 -1.75 0.00
C PRO A 48 -10.51 -1.39 -1.17
N LYS A 49 -11.49 -0.50 -0.91
CA LYS A 49 -12.23 0.18 -2.00
C LYS A 49 -11.25 0.99 -2.86
N PRO A 50 -11.48 1.18 -4.18
CA PRO A 50 -10.60 1.98 -5.02
C PRO A 50 -10.36 3.39 -4.45
N TYR A 51 -9.10 3.81 -4.36
CA TYR A 51 -8.70 5.12 -3.83
C TYR A 51 -7.52 5.70 -4.61
N GLU A 52 -7.35 7.02 -4.51
CA GLU A 52 -6.26 7.76 -5.10
C GLU A 52 -5.42 8.44 -4.01
N VAL A 53 -4.12 8.52 -4.21
CA VAL A 53 -3.18 9.26 -3.35
C VAL A 53 -2.32 10.17 -4.19
N LEU A 54 -1.99 11.34 -3.64
CA LEU A 54 -1.01 12.23 -4.24
C LEU A 54 0.38 11.84 -3.71
N ALA A 55 1.24 11.32 -4.59
CA ALA A 55 2.63 10.99 -4.27
C ALA A 55 3.55 12.14 -4.67
N ILE A 56 4.06 12.88 -3.68
CA ILE A 56 4.99 14.00 -3.90
C ILE A 56 6.43 13.50 -3.68
N PRO A 57 7.33 13.61 -4.66
CA PRO A 57 8.75 13.29 -4.45
C PRO A 57 9.35 14.08 -3.29
N ARG A 58 10.12 13.42 -2.43
CA ARG A 58 10.95 14.08 -1.44
C ARG A 58 12.20 14.56 -2.17
N LEU A 59 12.45 15.86 -2.12
CA LEU A 59 13.74 16.41 -2.49
C LEU A 59 14.71 15.97 -1.39
N SER A 60 15.67 15.11 -1.74
CA SER A 60 16.80 14.77 -0.87
C SER A 60 17.71 15.97 -0.68
#